data_AF-A0A7X1Z7L8-F1
#
_entry.id   AF-A0A7X1Z7L8-F1
#
_cell.length_a   1.000
_cell.length_b   1.000
_cell.length_c   1.000
_cell.angle_alpha   90.00
_cell.angle_beta   90.00
_cell.angle_gamma   90.00
#
_symmetry.space_group_name_H-M   'P 1'
#
loop_
_entity.id
_entity.type
_entity.pdbx_description
1 polymer ?
#
loop_
_entity_poly.entity_id
_entity_poly.type
_entity_poly.pdbx_seq_one_letter_code
_entity_poly.pdbx_strand_id
1 'polypeptide(L)'
;MNGYDISSVQSSLNPASVPSDFVGIKVTEGIGYINPTWETQVKQTLSAGKHLLLYHFITNDSVIEQASFFLNVAKNYANQAILALDFETGTIGNEIPYITLAHRVQAEVWLDYVSARTNGRPVIYMNAATAREFDWTSTASKYGLWLAQYASTEPTGYQSQPWRGNSSYGAWNRPTIYQYTSTGSLDNWDGELDLNLAYLSEDEWQEMAGVAGKSENNTNYTTSDLEDDELMKFTYQIIDAKTGKSQGTIYYYDGNKVVALSHQDQLKIVRQIYKDTTGKDLKQYSWRTDAPWYVRFMQAINQKAPEIAWK
;
A
#
# COMPACT_ATOMS: atom_id res chain seq x y z
N MET A 1 21.39 -9.11 4.19
CA MET A 1 20.94 -9.03 5.60
C MET A 1 19.98 -10.18 5.86
N ASN A 2 20.17 -10.92 6.94
CA ASN A 2 19.33 -12.02 7.39
C ASN A 2 18.15 -11.48 8.20
N GLY A 3 16.95 -11.97 7.95
CA GLY A 3 15.77 -11.57 8.73
C GLY A 3 14.73 -12.67 8.79
N TYR A 4 13.70 -12.43 9.56
CA TYR A 4 12.51 -13.26 9.61
C TYR A 4 11.29 -12.36 9.71
N ASP A 5 10.11 -12.87 9.37
CA ASP A 5 8.85 -12.16 9.55
C ASP A 5 7.91 -12.91 10.50
N ILE A 6 7.05 -12.15 11.18
CA ILE A 6 6.18 -12.62 12.25
C ILE A 6 4.82 -11.93 12.22
N SER A 7 3.83 -12.64 12.74
CA SER A 7 2.47 -12.14 12.96
C SER A 7 2.03 -12.41 14.41
N SER A 8 0.72 -12.32 14.67
CA SER A 8 0.14 -12.75 15.94
C SER A 8 0.31 -14.25 16.21
N VAL A 9 0.63 -15.06 15.19
CA VAL A 9 0.96 -16.49 15.35
C VAL A 9 2.19 -16.66 16.26
N GLN A 10 3.17 -15.77 16.15
CA GLN A 10 4.37 -15.72 17.00
C GLN A 10 4.25 -14.65 18.10
N SER A 11 3.04 -14.45 18.65
CA SER A 11 2.75 -13.38 19.63
C SER A 11 3.62 -13.40 20.90
N SER A 12 4.16 -14.56 21.31
CA SER A 12 5.05 -14.68 22.47
C SER A 12 6.54 -14.47 22.15
N LEU A 13 6.91 -14.41 20.86
CA LEU A 13 8.30 -14.20 20.44
C LEU A 13 8.74 -12.79 20.80
N ASN A 14 9.91 -12.68 21.44
CA ASN A 14 10.60 -11.40 21.65
C ASN A 14 11.66 -11.20 20.54
N PRO A 15 11.46 -10.25 19.61
CA PRO A 15 12.40 -10.08 18.51
C PRO A 15 13.80 -9.63 18.94
N ALA A 16 13.97 -9.10 20.15
CA ALA A 16 15.28 -8.72 20.64
C ALA A 16 16.22 -9.92 20.88
N SER A 17 15.68 -11.11 21.17
CA SER A 17 16.47 -12.29 21.56
C SER A 17 16.78 -13.26 20.42
N VAL A 18 16.01 -13.25 19.34
CA VAL A 18 16.23 -14.16 18.19
C VAL A 18 17.29 -13.55 17.27
N PRO A 19 18.32 -14.26 16.79
CA PRO A 19 19.32 -13.67 15.89
C PRO A 19 18.69 -13.16 14.58
N SER A 20 18.96 -11.90 14.20
CA SER A 20 18.58 -11.32 12.89
C SER A 20 19.18 -9.93 12.70
N ASP A 21 19.29 -9.49 11.45
CA ASP A 21 19.61 -8.10 11.06
C ASP A 21 18.33 -7.27 10.95
N PHE A 22 17.22 -7.87 10.51
CA PHE A 22 15.91 -7.22 10.39
C PHE A 22 14.75 -8.14 10.81
N VAL A 23 13.60 -7.53 11.10
CA VAL A 23 12.35 -8.24 11.42
C VAL A 23 11.17 -7.65 10.65
N GLY A 24 10.43 -8.51 9.94
CA GLY A 24 9.14 -8.19 9.33
C GLY A 24 8.00 -8.40 10.32
N ILE A 25 7.09 -7.44 10.48
CA ILE A 25 6.01 -7.51 11.47
C ILE A 25 4.67 -7.20 10.82
N LYS A 26 3.71 -8.12 10.94
CA LYS A 26 2.32 -7.87 10.51
C LYS A 26 1.74 -6.75 11.34
N VAL A 27 1.22 -5.70 10.70
CA VAL A 27 0.57 -4.59 11.42
C VAL A 27 -0.93 -4.70 11.29
N THR A 28 -1.44 -4.77 10.06
CA THR A 28 -2.87 -4.76 9.79
C THR A 28 -3.27 -5.77 8.72
N GLU A 29 -4.56 -6.09 8.69
CA GLU A 29 -5.21 -6.87 7.63
C GLU A 29 -6.57 -6.26 7.32
N GLY A 30 -6.84 -6.09 6.02
CA GLY A 30 -8.04 -5.40 5.55
C GLY A 30 -8.21 -4.02 6.18
N ILE A 31 -9.45 -3.67 6.56
CA ILE A 31 -9.79 -2.35 7.12
C ILE A 31 -10.07 -2.36 8.64
N GLY A 32 -9.83 -3.49 9.31
CA GLY A 32 -10.30 -3.65 10.69
C GLY A 32 -9.39 -4.44 11.62
N TYR A 33 -8.56 -5.35 11.12
CA TYR A 33 -7.69 -6.13 11.97
C TYR A 33 -6.37 -5.42 12.23
N ILE A 34 -5.97 -5.36 13.51
CA ILE A 34 -4.66 -4.91 13.96
C ILE A 34 -4.01 -6.07 14.71
N ASN A 35 -2.79 -6.45 14.34
CA ASN A 35 -2.05 -7.49 15.06
C ASN A 35 -1.81 -7.04 16.52
N PRO A 36 -2.35 -7.71 17.55
CA PRO A 36 -2.33 -7.21 18.93
C PRO A 36 -0.92 -7.04 19.52
N THR A 37 0.11 -7.68 18.96
CA THR A 37 1.49 -7.62 19.47
C THR A 37 2.42 -6.74 18.65
N TRP A 38 1.95 -6.15 17.54
CA TRP A 38 2.80 -5.46 16.56
C TRP A 38 3.69 -4.39 17.19
N GLU A 39 3.12 -3.51 18.02
CA GLU A 39 3.84 -2.36 18.56
C GLU A 39 4.90 -2.79 19.59
N THR A 40 4.60 -3.82 20.38
CA THR A 40 5.56 -4.42 21.32
C THR A 40 6.72 -5.04 20.55
N GLN A 41 6.43 -5.81 19.50
CA GLN A 41 7.45 -6.45 18.65
C GLN A 41 8.31 -5.40 17.91
N VAL A 42 7.71 -4.29 17.46
CA VAL A 42 8.44 -3.14 16.89
C VAL A 42 9.41 -2.55 17.92
N LYS A 43 8.95 -2.24 19.13
CA LYS A 43 9.79 -1.65 20.19
C LYS A 43 10.96 -2.57 20.55
N GLN A 44 10.72 -3.88 20.63
CA GLN A 44 11.75 -4.89 20.90
C GLN A 44 12.75 -5.01 19.75
N THR A 45 12.29 -4.93 18.50
CA THR A 45 13.16 -4.96 17.32
C THR A 45 14.10 -3.75 17.33
N LEU A 46 13.56 -2.55 17.50
CA LEU A 46 14.33 -1.31 17.52
C LEU A 46 15.29 -1.22 18.72
N SER A 47 14.88 -1.69 19.90
CA SER A 47 15.76 -1.67 21.09
C SER A 47 16.97 -2.59 20.96
N ALA A 48 16.89 -3.61 20.11
CA ALA A 48 18.01 -4.48 19.75
C ALA A 48 18.88 -3.94 18.61
N GLY A 49 18.59 -2.73 18.09
CA GLY A 49 19.34 -2.12 16.99
C GLY A 49 19.09 -2.78 15.64
N LYS A 50 17.95 -3.46 15.49
CA LYS A 50 17.59 -4.18 14.25
C LYS A 50 16.70 -3.35 13.35
N HIS A 51 16.77 -3.67 12.08
CA HIS A 51 15.93 -3.09 11.05
C HIS A 51 14.50 -3.57 11.07
N LEU A 52 13.60 -2.72 10.58
CA LEU A 52 12.18 -2.96 10.62
C LEU A 52 11.57 -3.02 9.21
N LEU A 53 10.75 -4.05 9.00
CA LEU A 53 9.78 -4.11 7.91
C LEU A 53 8.39 -4.23 8.52
N LEU A 54 7.43 -3.45 8.04
CA LEU A 54 6.04 -3.48 8.48
C LEU A 54 5.15 -3.86 7.32
N TYR A 55 4.27 -4.83 7.50
CA TYR A 55 3.43 -5.31 6.41
C TYR A 55 1.94 -5.32 6.70
N HIS A 56 1.19 -5.18 5.61
CA HIS A 56 -0.25 -5.20 5.56
C HIS A 56 -0.74 -6.37 4.70
N PHE A 57 -1.59 -7.24 5.25
CA PHE A 57 -2.21 -8.34 4.50
C PHE A 57 -3.46 -7.84 3.76
N ILE A 58 -3.47 -8.00 2.44
CA ILE A 58 -4.55 -7.51 1.58
C ILE A 58 -5.82 -8.38 1.67
N THR A 59 -6.98 -7.74 1.61
CA THR A 59 -8.30 -8.39 1.51
C THR A 59 -9.09 -7.85 0.32
N ASN A 60 -10.32 -8.33 0.11
CA ASN A 60 -11.27 -7.78 -0.87
C ASN A 60 -11.90 -6.44 -0.44
N ASP A 61 -11.45 -5.83 0.66
CA ASP A 61 -11.92 -4.50 1.09
C ASP A 61 -11.43 -3.40 0.14
N SER A 62 -11.94 -2.18 0.29
CA SER A 62 -11.47 -1.03 -0.48
C SER A 62 -9.97 -0.81 -0.29
N VAL A 63 -9.19 -0.90 -1.36
CA VAL A 63 -7.72 -0.84 -1.28
C VAL A 63 -7.19 0.51 -0.75
N ILE A 64 -7.91 1.60 -1.01
CA ILE A 64 -7.56 2.93 -0.47
C ILE A 64 -7.85 2.99 1.04
N GLU A 65 -8.93 2.37 1.51
CA GLU A 65 -9.23 2.28 2.93
C GLU A 65 -8.20 1.39 3.65
N GLN A 66 -7.81 0.28 3.03
CA GLN A 66 -6.76 -0.61 3.52
C GLN A 66 -5.41 0.12 3.67
N ALA A 67 -4.97 0.86 2.64
CA ALA A 67 -3.72 1.62 2.66
C ALA A 67 -3.76 2.74 3.72
N SER A 68 -4.86 3.50 3.77
CA SER A 68 -5.09 4.55 4.77
C SER A 68 -5.08 3.99 6.19
N PHE A 69 -5.75 2.85 6.40
CA PHE A 69 -5.80 2.17 7.69
C PHE A 69 -4.42 1.71 8.15
N PHE A 70 -3.67 1.04 7.27
CA PHE A 70 -2.29 0.63 7.55
C PHE A 70 -1.41 1.82 7.95
N LEU A 71 -1.40 2.90 7.15
CA LEU A 71 -0.61 4.09 7.47
C LEU A 71 -1.03 4.76 8.77
N ASN A 72 -2.33 4.84 9.07
CA ASN A 72 -2.81 5.43 10.31
C ASN A 72 -2.35 4.64 11.54
N VAL A 73 -2.32 3.31 11.46
CA VAL A 73 -1.82 2.44 12.55
C VAL A 73 -0.30 2.52 12.66
N ALA A 74 0.41 2.47 11.52
CA ALA A 74 1.87 2.43 11.47
C ALA A 74 2.56 3.81 11.54
N LYS A 75 1.81 4.92 11.57
CA LYS A 75 2.31 6.31 11.35
C LYS A 75 3.58 6.69 12.11
N ASN A 76 3.74 6.23 13.34
CA ASN A 76 4.90 6.58 14.17
C ASN A 76 6.20 5.91 13.68
N TYR A 77 6.09 4.87 12.87
CA TYR A 77 7.21 4.05 12.37
C TYR A 77 7.28 4.03 10.84
N ALA A 78 6.34 4.68 10.14
CA ALA A 78 6.20 4.60 8.68
C ALA A 78 7.42 5.12 7.89
N ASN A 79 8.21 6.02 8.48
CA ASN A 79 9.48 6.52 7.91
C ASN A 79 10.71 5.99 8.68
N GLN A 80 10.55 4.82 9.30
CA GLN A 80 11.58 4.10 10.04
C GLN A 80 11.62 2.60 9.67
N ALA A 81 10.80 2.20 8.69
CA ALA A 81 10.62 0.82 8.29
C ALA A 81 10.40 0.74 6.78
N ILE A 82 10.87 -0.35 6.18
CA ILE A 82 10.37 -0.73 4.86
C ILE A 82 8.89 -1.10 5.03
N LEU A 83 8.02 -0.50 4.23
CA LEU A 83 6.59 -0.82 4.22
C LEU A 83 6.29 -1.85 3.13
N ALA A 84 5.49 -2.85 3.46
CA ALA A 84 5.18 -3.94 2.54
C ALA A 84 3.68 -4.19 2.39
N LEU A 85 3.26 -4.41 1.15
CA LEU A 85 1.98 -5.05 0.86
C LEU A 85 2.18 -6.55 0.78
N ASP A 86 1.53 -7.29 1.66
CA ASP A 86 1.41 -8.74 1.57
C ASP A 86 0.26 -9.09 0.62
N PHE A 87 0.62 -9.44 -0.62
CA PHE A 87 -0.29 -9.71 -1.72
C PHE A 87 -0.35 -11.22 -2.02
N GLU A 88 -1.14 -11.92 -1.22
CA GLU A 88 -1.38 -13.35 -1.36
C GLU A 88 -2.86 -13.73 -1.17
N THR A 89 -3.15 -15.02 -1.34
CA THR A 89 -4.50 -15.55 -1.16
C THR A 89 -4.72 -16.00 0.27
N GLY A 90 -5.96 -15.89 0.74
CA GLY A 90 -6.39 -16.43 2.01
C GLY A 90 -7.81 -17.01 1.94
N THR A 91 -8.28 -17.61 3.03
CA THR A 91 -9.59 -18.29 3.10
C THR A 91 -10.46 -17.86 4.28
N ILE A 92 -9.98 -16.92 5.11
CA ILE A 92 -10.66 -16.44 6.31
C ILE A 92 -11.31 -15.08 6.02
N GLY A 93 -12.56 -14.89 6.46
CA GLY A 93 -13.22 -13.58 6.41
C GLY A 93 -13.31 -13.00 4.99
N ASN A 94 -12.71 -11.83 4.78
CA ASN A 94 -12.72 -11.11 3.50
C ASN A 94 -11.41 -11.26 2.71
N GLU A 95 -10.52 -12.17 3.12
CA GLU A 95 -9.29 -12.49 2.39
C GLU A 95 -9.58 -12.86 0.92
N ILE A 96 -8.59 -12.67 0.05
CA ILE A 96 -8.72 -12.93 -1.39
C ILE A 96 -8.58 -14.45 -1.64
N PRO A 97 -9.65 -15.18 -2.04
CA PRO A 97 -9.54 -16.62 -2.25
C PRO A 97 -8.80 -16.99 -3.55
N TYR A 98 -8.75 -16.08 -4.51
CA TYR A 98 -7.99 -16.21 -5.76
C TYR A 98 -7.64 -14.84 -6.33
N ILE A 99 -6.44 -14.71 -6.87
CA ILE A 99 -5.95 -13.44 -7.41
C ILE A 99 -6.51 -13.24 -8.82
N THR A 100 -6.87 -11.99 -9.14
CA THR A 100 -7.36 -11.59 -10.45
C THR A 100 -6.56 -10.38 -10.94
N LEU A 101 -6.70 -10.04 -12.22
CA LEU A 101 -6.12 -8.81 -12.75
C LEU A 101 -6.61 -7.57 -12.00
N ALA A 102 -7.85 -7.56 -11.50
CA ALA A 102 -8.37 -6.45 -10.70
C ALA A 102 -7.62 -6.33 -9.37
N HIS A 103 -7.34 -7.44 -8.69
CA HIS A 103 -6.52 -7.46 -7.47
C HIS A 103 -5.10 -6.98 -7.75
N ARG A 104 -4.51 -7.37 -8.88
CA ARG A 104 -3.19 -6.87 -9.31
C ARG A 104 -3.17 -5.35 -9.48
N VAL A 105 -4.18 -4.77 -10.11
CA VAL A 105 -4.30 -3.30 -10.26
C VAL A 105 -4.49 -2.63 -8.89
N GLN A 106 -5.29 -3.23 -8.01
CA GLN A 106 -5.47 -2.71 -6.65
C GLN A 106 -4.15 -2.73 -5.85
N ALA A 107 -3.33 -3.78 -5.98
CA ALA A 107 -2.02 -3.82 -5.36
C ALA A 107 -1.11 -2.67 -5.81
N GLU A 108 -1.11 -2.32 -7.11
CA GLU A 108 -0.38 -1.15 -7.61
C GLU A 108 -0.91 0.15 -7.01
N VAL A 109 -2.23 0.32 -6.89
CA VAL A 109 -2.86 1.48 -6.24
C VAL A 109 -2.46 1.59 -4.76
N TRP A 110 -2.40 0.47 -4.03
CA TRP A 110 -1.96 0.46 -2.64
C TRP A 110 -0.51 0.96 -2.51
N LEU A 111 0.40 0.44 -3.34
CA LEU A 111 1.82 0.80 -3.33
C LEU A 111 2.01 2.28 -3.67
N ASP A 112 1.34 2.77 -4.73
CA ASP A 112 1.34 4.17 -5.12
C ASP A 112 0.80 5.06 -3.98
N TYR A 113 -0.28 4.66 -3.31
CA TYR A 113 -0.83 5.39 -2.17
C TYR A 113 0.17 5.49 -1.01
N VAL A 114 0.80 4.38 -0.62
CA VAL A 114 1.76 4.35 0.49
C VAL A 114 3.02 5.13 0.15
N SER A 115 3.57 4.96 -1.05
CA SER A 115 4.77 5.67 -1.50
C SER A 115 4.57 7.17 -1.56
N ALA A 116 3.38 7.63 -1.93
CA ALA A 116 3.05 9.05 -2.00
C ALA A 116 2.96 9.74 -0.62
N ARG A 117 2.75 8.97 0.45
CA ARG A 117 2.48 9.48 1.81
C ARG A 117 3.60 9.17 2.80
N THR A 118 4.68 8.60 2.32
CA THR A 118 5.86 8.25 3.12
C THR A 118 7.12 8.64 2.36
N ASN A 119 8.24 8.73 3.08
CA ASN A 119 9.54 9.02 2.47
C ASN A 119 10.19 7.75 1.90
N GLY A 120 9.71 6.57 2.32
CA GLY A 120 10.23 5.27 1.93
C GLY A 120 9.67 4.77 0.61
N ARG A 121 10.30 3.71 0.11
CA ARG A 121 9.86 3.00 -1.11
C ARG A 121 9.30 1.64 -0.71
N PRO A 122 7.99 1.42 -0.84
CA PRO A 122 7.39 0.17 -0.39
C PRO A 122 7.82 -1.03 -1.25
N VAL A 123 7.63 -2.22 -0.70
CA VAL A 123 7.80 -3.50 -1.39
C VAL A 123 6.49 -4.24 -1.49
N ILE A 124 6.36 -5.10 -2.50
CA ILE A 124 5.24 -6.03 -2.60
C ILE A 124 5.73 -7.44 -2.31
N TYR A 125 5.08 -8.11 -1.38
CA TYR A 125 5.27 -9.52 -1.14
C TYR A 125 4.39 -10.35 -2.08
N MET A 126 4.99 -11.37 -2.71
CA MET A 126 4.29 -12.36 -3.51
C MET A 126 5.02 -13.70 -3.48
N ASN A 127 4.28 -14.79 -3.56
CA ASN A 127 4.87 -16.06 -3.97
C ASN A 127 5.32 -16.00 -5.44
N ALA A 128 6.24 -16.88 -5.81
CA ALA A 128 6.84 -16.85 -7.14
C ALA A 128 5.84 -17.14 -8.28
N ALA A 129 4.74 -17.86 -8.03
CA ALA A 129 3.73 -18.06 -9.05
C ALA A 129 3.00 -16.75 -9.37
N THR A 130 2.50 -16.05 -8.36
CA THR A 130 1.82 -14.75 -8.49
C THR A 130 2.71 -13.68 -9.11
N ALA A 131 4.00 -13.66 -8.76
CA ALA A 131 4.98 -12.74 -9.35
C ALA A 131 5.13 -12.94 -10.88
N ARG A 132 4.84 -14.14 -11.41
CA ARG A 132 4.91 -14.45 -12.85
C ARG A 132 3.56 -14.43 -13.57
N GLU A 133 2.46 -14.41 -12.81
CA GLU A 133 1.13 -14.59 -13.37
C GLU A 133 0.64 -13.37 -14.16
N PHE A 134 1.01 -12.16 -13.70
CA PHE A 134 0.56 -10.90 -14.29
C PHE A 134 1.72 -10.08 -14.85
N ASP A 135 1.39 -9.10 -15.70
CA ASP A 135 2.35 -8.07 -16.08
C ASP A 135 2.56 -7.08 -14.93
N TRP A 136 3.74 -7.14 -14.33
CA TRP A 136 4.16 -6.28 -13.23
C TRP A 136 5.16 -5.21 -13.66
N THR A 137 5.40 -4.99 -14.95
CA THR A 137 6.46 -4.12 -15.46
C THR A 137 6.40 -2.69 -14.89
N SER A 138 5.20 -2.10 -14.84
CA SER A 138 4.98 -0.77 -14.22
C SER A 138 5.37 -0.78 -12.74
N THR A 139 4.85 -1.75 -11.98
CA THR A 139 5.12 -1.91 -10.55
C THR A 139 6.61 -2.14 -10.27
N ALA A 140 7.27 -3.00 -11.04
CA ALA A 140 8.68 -3.35 -10.87
C ALA A 140 9.64 -2.20 -11.16
N SER A 141 9.21 -1.21 -11.95
CA SER A 141 9.99 0.01 -12.18
C SER A 141 10.02 0.96 -10.97
N LYS A 142 9.04 0.82 -10.06
CA LYS A 142 8.84 1.73 -8.92
C LYS A 142 9.12 1.07 -7.57
N TYR A 143 8.81 -0.22 -7.41
CA TYR A 143 8.73 -0.87 -6.09
C TYR A 143 9.58 -2.13 -6.02
N GLY A 144 10.06 -2.44 -4.81
CA GLY A 144 10.82 -3.64 -4.55
C GLY A 144 9.95 -4.89 -4.48
N LEU A 145 10.55 -6.04 -4.73
CA LEU A 145 9.88 -7.35 -4.61
C LEU A 145 10.37 -8.07 -3.35
N TRP A 146 9.42 -8.47 -2.50
CA TRP A 146 9.62 -9.47 -1.47
C TRP A 146 9.07 -10.80 -2.00
N LEU A 147 9.95 -11.72 -2.40
CA LEU A 147 9.56 -12.93 -3.11
C LEU A 147 9.59 -14.15 -2.18
N ALA A 148 8.51 -14.91 -2.11
CA ALA A 148 8.48 -16.22 -1.47
C ALA A 148 8.69 -17.36 -2.47
N GLN A 149 9.70 -18.20 -2.20
CA GLN A 149 9.91 -19.47 -2.92
C GLN A 149 10.79 -20.41 -2.10
N TYR A 150 10.27 -21.60 -1.81
CA TYR A 150 10.91 -22.56 -0.91
C TYR A 150 11.42 -23.79 -1.67
N ALA A 151 12.60 -24.29 -1.31
CA ALA A 151 13.16 -25.51 -1.89
C ALA A 151 12.41 -26.77 -1.41
N SER A 152 11.99 -26.74 -0.15
CA SER A 152 11.36 -27.83 0.57
C SER A 152 10.69 -27.30 1.83
N THR A 153 9.99 -28.17 2.54
CA THR A 153 9.45 -27.91 3.89
C THR A 153 10.40 -28.38 5.01
N GLU A 154 11.58 -28.91 4.67
CA GLU A 154 12.55 -29.36 5.68
C GLU A 154 13.08 -28.18 6.52
N PRO A 155 13.21 -28.36 7.86
CA PRO A 155 13.72 -27.31 8.73
C PRO A 155 15.11 -26.82 8.33
N THR A 156 15.35 -25.52 8.43
CA THR A 156 16.64 -24.91 8.10
C THR A 156 16.90 -23.62 8.88
N GLY A 157 18.13 -23.14 8.87
CA GLY A 157 18.52 -21.86 9.47
C GLY A 157 18.83 -20.78 8.43
N TYR A 158 19.67 -19.82 8.82
CA TYR A 158 20.13 -18.79 7.87
C TYR A 158 21.00 -19.37 6.75
N GLN A 159 20.70 -18.96 5.51
CA GLN A 159 21.44 -19.35 4.32
C GLN A 159 21.98 -18.10 3.62
N SER A 160 23.30 -18.05 3.41
CA SER A 160 23.93 -16.95 2.65
C SER A 160 23.66 -17.03 1.15
N GLN A 161 23.35 -18.24 0.65
CA GLN A 161 22.99 -18.51 -0.74
C GLN A 161 21.80 -19.48 -0.77
N PRO A 162 20.58 -19.02 -0.45
CA PRO A 162 19.42 -19.88 -0.45
C PRO A 162 19.14 -20.39 -1.86
N TRP A 163 18.58 -21.60 -1.94
CA TRP A 163 18.15 -22.17 -3.21
C TRP A 163 17.20 -21.22 -3.93
N ARG A 164 17.37 -21.14 -5.25
CA ARG A 164 16.49 -20.39 -6.14
C ARG A 164 16.04 -21.31 -7.26
N GLY A 165 14.75 -21.28 -7.55
CA GLY A 165 14.25 -21.97 -8.74
C GLY A 165 14.83 -21.37 -10.01
N ASN A 166 14.80 -22.14 -11.11
CA ASN A 166 15.19 -21.66 -12.44
C ASN A 166 14.16 -20.69 -13.06
N SER A 167 13.14 -20.28 -12.29
CA SER A 167 12.05 -19.43 -12.76
C SER A 167 12.40 -17.95 -12.59
N SER A 168 11.92 -17.12 -13.52
CA SER A 168 12.07 -15.66 -13.42
C SER A 168 11.34 -15.11 -12.18
N TYR A 169 11.79 -13.95 -11.72
CA TYR A 169 11.13 -13.17 -10.66
C TYR A 169 10.03 -12.26 -11.23
N GLY A 170 9.31 -12.74 -12.25
CA GLY A 170 8.36 -11.91 -13.00
C GLY A 170 9.03 -10.78 -13.76
N ALA A 171 8.56 -9.55 -13.53
CA ALA A 171 9.11 -8.34 -14.13
C ALA A 171 10.38 -7.80 -13.42
N TRP A 172 10.75 -8.35 -12.26
CA TRP A 172 11.94 -7.93 -11.52
C TRP A 172 13.20 -8.68 -11.97
N ASN A 173 14.32 -7.98 -12.05
CA ASN A 173 15.62 -8.60 -12.33
C ASN A 173 16.16 -9.41 -11.14
N ARG A 174 15.81 -9.00 -9.91
CA ARG A 174 16.12 -9.68 -8.65
C ARG A 174 15.09 -9.29 -7.59
N PRO A 175 14.83 -10.14 -6.58
CA PRO A 175 14.08 -9.72 -5.41
C PRO A 175 14.89 -8.72 -4.57
N THR A 176 14.20 -7.81 -3.90
CA THR A 176 14.74 -6.97 -2.82
C THR A 176 14.91 -7.82 -1.56
N ILE A 177 13.90 -8.63 -1.24
CA ILE A 177 13.88 -9.56 -0.11
C ILE A 177 13.42 -10.93 -0.62
N TYR A 178 14.06 -12.00 -0.19
CA TYR A 178 13.69 -13.36 -0.59
C TYR A 178 13.38 -14.21 0.63
N GLN A 179 12.11 -14.56 0.80
CA GLN A 179 11.63 -15.51 1.81
C GLN A 179 11.83 -16.92 1.25
N TYR A 180 12.75 -17.68 1.85
CA TYR A 180 13.23 -18.93 1.26
C TYR A 180 12.84 -20.18 2.04
N THR A 181 12.21 -20.02 3.20
CA THR A 181 11.60 -21.10 3.97
C THR A 181 10.51 -20.54 4.87
N SER A 182 9.51 -21.37 5.16
CA SER A 182 8.53 -21.16 6.24
C SER A 182 8.78 -22.04 7.47
N THR A 183 9.83 -22.87 7.44
CA THR A 183 10.20 -23.83 8.50
C THR A 183 11.56 -23.49 9.10
N GLY A 184 11.83 -22.19 9.25
CA GLY A 184 13.05 -21.68 9.87
C GLY A 184 13.17 -22.07 11.34
N SER A 185 14.34 -22.54 11.74
CA SER A 185 14.70 -22.79 13.13
C SER A 185 15.89 -21.93 13.52
N LEU A 186 15.71 -21.09 14.55
CA LEU A 186 16.71 -20.14 15.04
C LEU A 186 16.84 -20.27 16.56
N ASP A 187 18.02 -19.91 17.07
CA ASP A 187 18.24 -19.87 18.52
C ASP A 187 17.24 -18.93 19.22
N ASN A 188 16.86 -19.28 20.45
CA ASN A 188 15.94 -18.53 21.31
C ASN A 188 14.48 -18.48 20.82
N TRP A 189 14.07 -19.40 19.95
CA TRP A 189 12.68 -19.64 19.58
C TRP A 189 12.44 -21.11 19.20
N ASP A 190 11.47 -21.76 19.86
CA ASP A 190 11.19 -23.19 19.63
C ASP A 190 10.23 -23.45 18.45
N GLY A 191 9.64 -22.40 17.88
CA GLY A 191 8.70 -22.50 16.75
C GLY A 191 9.35 -22.29 15.38
N GLU A 192 8.58 -22.51 14.33
CA GLU A 192 8.99 -22.22 12.96
C GLU A 192 8.91 -20.72 12.66
N LEU A 193 9.82 -20.25 11.80
CA LEU A 193 9.87 -18.86 11.32
C LEU A 193 10.02 -18.82 9.80
N ASP A 194 9.36 -17.84 9.19
CA ASP A 194 9.60 -17.48 7.81
C ASP A 194 10.95 -16.75 7.70
N LEU A 195 11.95 -17.36 7.05
CA LEU A 195 13.30 -16.78 6.95
C LEU A 195 13.52 -16.08 5.63
N ASN A 196 14.17 -14.92 5.74
CA ASN A 196 14.37 -13.97 4.66
C ASN A 196 15.84 -13.61 4.47
N LEU A 197 16.24 -13.42 3.21
CA LEU A 197 17.49 -12.78 2.83
C LEU A 197 17.18 -11.50 2.06
N ALA A 198 17.50 -10.35 2.66
CA ALA A 198 17.45 -9.06 1.97
C ALA A 198 18.76 -8.78 1.23
N TYR A 199 18.64 -8.42 -0.04
CA TYR A 199 19.74 -8.04 -0.93
C TYR A 199 19.97 -6.53 -0.89
N LEU A 200 20.05 -6.01 0.33
CA LEU A 200 20.27 -4.61 0.64
C LEU A 200 21.49 -4.49 1.56
N SER A 201 22.25 -3.43 1.37
CA SER A 201 23.13 -2.86 2.37
C SER A 201 22.33 -2.10 3.43
N GLU A 202 22.99 -1.73 4.52
CA GLU A 202 22.46 -0.84 5.56
C GLU A 202 21.88 0.45 4.96
N ASP A 203 22.66 1.15 4.13
CA ASP A 203 22.27 2.43 3.54
C ASP A 203 21.06 2.28 2.60
N GLU A 204 21.05 1.22 1.76
CA GLU A 204 19.91 0.93 0.89
C GLU A 204 18.65 0.58 1.69
N TRP A 205 18.79 -0.09 2.85
CA TRP A 205 17.67 -0.32 3.75
C TRP A 205 17.11 0.98 4.30
N GLN A 206 17.97 1.87 4.81
CA GLN A 206 17.58 3.15 5.38
C GLN A 206 16.93 4.07 4.34
N GLU A 207 17.40 4.04 3.09
CA GLU A 207 16.77 4.74 1.96
C GLU A 207 15.37 4.19 1.70
N MET A 208 15.22 2.86 1.58
CA MET A 208 13.91 2.24 1.36
C MET A 208 12.95 2.44 2.54
N ALA A 209 13.45 2.52 3.76
CA ALA A 209 12.69 2.81 4.97
C ALA A 209 12.32 4.29 5.13
N GLY A 210 12.90 5.19 4.33
CA GLY A 210 12.64 6.62 4.40
C GLY A 210 13.29 7.34 5.58
N VAL A 211 14.31 6.72 6.22
CA VAL A 211 15.04 7.27 7.38
C VAL A 211 16.04 8.33 6.95
N ALA A 212 16.75 8.06 5.85
CA ALA A 212 17.52 9.08 5.15
C ALA A 212 16.53 9.87 4.28
N GLY A 213 15.86 10.86 4.89
CA GLY A 213 15.10 11.83 4.09
C GLY A 213 16.00 12.36 2.97
N LYS A 214 15.43 12.54 1.76
CA LYS A 214 16.10 13.16 0.61
C LYS A 214 17.07 14.22 1.12
N SER A 215 18.38 13.98 0.96
CA SER A 215 19.39 14.97 1.32
C SER A 215 19.05 16.25 0.56
N GLU A 216 18.60 17.25 1.31
CA GLU A 216 18.22 18.57 0.82
C GLU A 216 19.42 19.20 0.10
N ASN A 217 19.47 19.09 -1.22
CA ASN A 217 20.02 20.18 -1.99
C ASN A 217 19.02 21.31 -1.90
N ASN A 218 19.42 22.37 -1.20
CA ASN A 218 18.79 23.68 -1.13
C ASN A 218 18.13 24.09 -2.46
N THR A 219 16.85 23.77 -2.59
CA THR A 219 15.89 24.57 -3.35
C THR A 219 14.76 24.83 -2.38
N ASN A 220 14.53 26.11 -2.07
CA ASN A 220 13.42 26.56 -1.25
C ASN A 220 12.12 25.92 -1.77
N TYR A 221 11.67 24.85 -1.12
CA TYR A 221 10.33 24.31 -1.36
C TYR A 221 9.36 25.16 -0.57
N THR A 222 8.90 26.24 -1.21
CA THR A 222 7.61 26.82 -0.89
C THR A 222 6.55 25.73 -1.05
N THR A 223 5.50 25.80 -0.24
CA THR A 223 4.34 24.90 -0.17
C THR A 223 3.50 24.78 -1.47
N SER A 224 4.08 25.02 -2.65
CA SER A 224 3.44 24.97 -3.97
C SER A 224 3.65 23.68 -4.75
N ASP A 225 4.59 22.80 -4.35
CA ASP A 225 5.08 21.73 -5.23
C ASP A 225 4.68 20.31 -4.80
N LEU A 226 3.63 20.16 -3.99
CA LEU A 226 2.84 18.93 -4.02
C LEU A 226 2.04 18.96 -5.34
N GLU A 227 2.45 18.14 -6.31
CA GLU A 227 1.71 17.99 -7.55
C GLU A 227 0.30 17.44 -7.24
N ASP A 228 -0.71 18.17 -7.72
CA ASP A 228 -2.14 18.06 -7.36
C ASP A 228 -2.83 16.81 -7.95
N ASP A 229 -2.06 15.92 -8.55
CA ASP A 229 -2.55 14.78 -9.31
C ASP A 229 -2.97 13.62 -8.38
N GLU A 230 -2.66 13.73 -7.09
CA GLU A 230 -2.97 12.72 -6.06
C GLU A 230 -4.29 12.91 -5.31
N LEU A 231 -5.02 14.00 -5.57
CA LEU A 231 -6.29 14.25 -4.87
C LEU A 231 -7.52 13.87 -5.67
N MET A 232 -7.41 13.71 -7.00
CA MET A 232 -8.51 13.53 -7.97
C MET A 232 -9.86 14.15 -7.52
N LYS A 233 -9.88 15.33 -6.90
CA LYS A 233 -11.10 15.98 -6.43
C LYS A 233 -11.61 16.92 -7.51
N PHE A 234 -12.87 16.81 -7.86
CA PHE A 234 -13.46 17.69 -8.86
C PHE A 234 -14.97 17.78 -8.70
N THR A 235 -15.52 18.77 -9.36
CA THR A 235 -16.97 18.94 -9.51
C THR A 235 -17.36 18.72 -10.96
N TYR A 236 -18.56 18.23 -11.20
CA TYR A 236 -19.10 18.13 -12.55
C TYR A 236 -20.60 18.40 -12.58
N GLN A 237 -21.07 18.78 -13.76
CA GLN A 237 -22.50 18.89 -14.07
C GLN A 237 -22.82 18.09 -15.33
N ILE A 238 -24.08 17.69 -15.44
CA ILE A 238 -24.59 16.97 -16.61
C ILE A 238 -25.34 17.96 -17.50
N ILE A 239 -24.94 18.03 -18.76
CA ILE A 239 -25.55 18.85 -19.81
C ILE A 239 -26.39 17.95 -20.70
N ASP A 240 -27.66 18.31 -20.88
CA ASP A 240 -28.53 17.65 -21.84
C ASP A 240 -28.03 17.96 -23.26
N ALA A 241 -27.70 16.90 -24.00
CA ALA A 241 -27.10 17.01 -25.33
C ALA A 241 -28.01 17.64 -26.39
N LYS A 242 -29.34 17.54 -26.21
CA LYS A 242 -30.33 18.03 -27.17
C LYS A 242 -30.60 19.53 -26.98
N THR A 243 -30.63 19.97 -25.73
CA THR A 243 -31.01 21.33 -25.35
C THR A 243 -29.82 22.22 -25.00
N GLY A 244 -28.66 21.63 -24.71
CA GLY A 244 -27.47 22.33 -24.22
C GLY A 244 -27.60 22.87 -22.80
N LYS A 245 -28.68 22.52 -22.08
CA LYS A 245 -28.95 23.02 -20.73
C LYS A 245 -28.40 22.08 -19.66
N SER A 246 -27.95 22.65 -18.56
CA SER A 246 -27.58 21.89 -17.36
C SER A 246 -28.81 21.25 -16.73
N GLN A 247 -28.66 20.03 -16.20
CA GLN A 247 -29.69 19.36 -15.41
C GLN A 247 -29.87 19.98 -14.01
N GLY A 248 -29.05 20.97 -13.65
CA GLY A 248 -29.20 21.76 -12.42
C GLY A 248 -28.47 21.17 -11.20
N THR A 249 -28.23 19.87 -11.17
CA THR A 249 -27.45 19.22 -10.10
C THR A 249 -25.95 19.34 -10.36
N ILE A 250 -25.21 19.76 -9.33
CA ILE A 250 -23.74 19.66 -9.29
C ILE A 250 -23.35 18.44 -8.49
N TYR A 251 -22.40 17.68 -9.02
CA TYR A 251 -21.82 16.51 -8.38
C TYR A 251 -20.40 16.84 -7.93
N TYR A 252 -20.03 16.43 -6.73
CA TYR A 252 -18.69 16.55 -6.18
C TYR A 252 -18.11 15.15 -5.98
N TYR A 253 -16.94 14.89 -6.56
CA TYR A 253 -16.16 13.70 -6.27
C TYR A 253 -15.07 14.06 -5.25
N ASP A 254 -15.10 13.41 -4.09
CA ASP A 254 -14.26 13.74 -2.92
C ASP A 254 -12.91 12.98 -2.92
N GLY A 255 -12.60 12.25 -3.98
CA GLY A 255 -11.46 11.33 -4.07
C GLY A 255 -11.82 9.88 -3.72
N ASN A 256 -13.05 9.61 -3.27
CA ASN A 256 -13.55 8.26 -2.97
C ASN A 256 -14.91 8.01 -3.63
N LYS A 257 -15.85 8.96 -3.49
CA LYS A 257 -17.23 8.83 -3.96
C LYS A 257 -17.78 10.12 -4.54
N VAL A 258 -18.84 9.99 -5.32
CA VAL A 258 -19.62 11.08 -5.90
C VAL A 258 -20.81 11.40 -4.99
N VAL A 259 -20.90 12.68 -4.63
CA VAL A 259 -21.98 13.28 -3.86
C VAL A 259 -22.72 14.30 -4.73
N ALA A 260 -24.03 14.15 -4.87
CA ALA A 260 -24.92 15.14 -5.46
C ALA A 260 -25.19 16.27 -4.46
N LEU A 261 -24.75 17.48 -4.80
CA LEU A 261 -24.97 18.67 -3.98
C LEU A 261 -26.43 19.11 -4.07
N SER A 262 -27.04 19.34 -2.93
CA SER A 262 -28.45 19.68 -2.76
C SER A 262 -28.68 21.18 -2.55
N HIS A 263 -27.63 21.95 -2.24
CA HIS A 263 -27.71 23.40 -2.05
C HIS A 263 -26.53 24.14 -2.71
N GLN A 264 -26.80 25.32 -3.25
CA GLN A 264 -25.81 26.16 -3.95
C GLN A 264 -24.61 26.55 -3.07
N ASP A 265 -24.82 26.71 -1.77
CA ASP A 265 -23.76 27.09 -0.84
C ASP A 265 -22.78 25.94 -0.57
N GLN A 266 -23.20 24.68 -0.73
CA GLN A 266 -22.29 23.54 -0.60
C GLN A 266 -21.15 23.63 -1.62
N LEU A 267 -21.45 24.04 -2.86
CA LEU A 267 -20.42 24.25 -3.88
C LEU A 267 -19.46 25.39 -3.50
N LYS A 268 -20.00 26.49 -2.95
CA LYS A 268 -19.16 27.62 -2.51
C LYS A 268 -18.24 27.21 -1.39
N ILE A 269 -18.76 26.50 -0.38
CA ILE A 269 -18.00 26.01 0.77
C ILE A 269 -16.89 25.06 0.30
N VAL A 270 -17.23 24.07 -0.52
CA VAL A 270 -16.26 23.08 -1.02
C VAL A 270 -15.15 23.77 -1.83
N ARG A 271 -15.50 24.71 -2.71
CA ARG A 271 -14.49 25.48 -3.48
C ARG A 271 -13.62 26.36 -2.60
N GLN A 272 -14.22 27.06 -1.64
CA GLN A 272 -13.50 27.95 -0.74
C GLN A 272 -12.53 27.16 0.14
N ILE A 273 -13.00 26.11 0.82
CA ILE A 273 -12.14 25.25 1.65
C ILE A 273 -11.06 24.60 0.79
N TYR A 274 -11.39 24.10 -0.40
CA TYR A 274 -10.38 23.53 -1.30
C TYR A 274 -9.30 24.56 -1.65
N LYS A 275 -9.69 25.80 -1.98
CA LYS A 275 -8.75 26.87 -2.30
C LYS A 275 -7.91 27.30 -1.09
N ASP A 276 -8.52 27.42 0.07
CA ASP A 276 -7.82 27.81 1.31
C ASP A 276 -6.83 26.74 1.77
N THR A 277 -7.14 25.47 1.51
CA THR A 277 -6.31 24.32 1.92
C THR A 277 -5.22 23.98 0.91
N THR A 278 -5.48 24.13 -0.39
CA THR A 278 -4.54 23.71 -1.46
C THR A 278 -3.87 24.87 -2.17
N GLY A 279 -4.37 26.10 -2.02
CA GLY A 279 -3.98 27.26 -2.81
C GLY A 279 -4.50 27.24 -4.27
N LYS A 280 -5.26 26.22 -4.68
CA LYS A 280 -5.66 25.99 -6.08
C LYS A 280 -7.19 26.03 -6.25
N ASP A 281 -7.65 26.31 -7.47
CA ASP A 281 -9.08 26.26 -7.78
C ASP A 281 -9.54 24.83 -8.08
N LEU A 282 -10.66 24.41 -7.48
CA LEU A 282 -11.24 23.08 -7.71
C LEU A 282 -11.74 22.93 -9.15
N LYS A 283 -11.26 21.90 -9.86
CA LYS A 283 -11.64 21.64 -11.26
C LYS A 283 -13.15 21.38 -11.39
N GLN A 284 -13.76 21.96 -12.44
CA GLN A 284 -15.17 21.79 -12.78
C GLN A 284 -15.29 21.25 -14.21
N TYR A 285 -16.02 20.16 -14.38
CA TYR A 285 -16.33 19.57 -15.68
C TYR A 285 -17.80 19.79 -16.06
N SER A 286 -18.07 19.72 -17.37
CA SER A 286 -19.42 19.68 -17.93
C SER A 286 -19.50 18.51 -18.90
N TRP A 287 -20.20 17.45 -18.52
CA TRP A 287 -20.30 16.22 -19.30
C TRP A 287 -21.67 16.11 -19.93
N ARG A 288 -21.76 15.56 -21.14
CA ARG A 288 -23.00 15.52 -21.93
C ARG A 288 -23.70 14.18 -21.83
N THR A 289 -25.02 14.17 -22.03
CA THR A 289 -25.82 12.93 -22.02
C THR A 289 -25.56 12.02 -23.23
N ASP A 290 -25.05 12.55 -24.35
CA ASP A 290 -24.67 11.79 -25.56
C ASP A 290 -23.26 11.19 -25.46
N ALA A 291 -22.42 11.72 -24.58
CA ALA A 291 -21.11 11.20 -24.24
C ALA A 291 -21.03 11.01 -22.71
N PRO A 292 -21.56 9.89 -22.17
CA PRO A 292 -21.85 9.75 -20.75
C PRO A 292 -20.60 9.44 -19.91
N TRP A 293 -19.63 10.36 -19.89
CA TRP A 293 -18.42 10.28 -19.09
C TRP A 293 -18.75 10.13 -17.60
N TYR A 294 -19.82 10.76 -17.13
CA TYR A 294 -20.33 10.61 -15.77
C TYR A 294 -20.71 9.16 -15.42
N VAL A 295 -21.32 8.41 -16.34
CA VAL A 295 -21.68 7.00 -16.11
C VAL A 295 -20.43 6.14 -16.05
N ARG A 296 -19.52 6.34 -17.01
CA ARG A 296 -18.27 5.57 -17.10
C ARG A 296 -17.38 5.81 -15.89
N PHE A 297 -17.33 7.05 -15.42
CA PHE A 297 -16.61 7.42 -14.20
C PHE A 297 -17.20 6.71 -12.97
N MET A 298 -18.51 6.77 -12.77
CA MET A 298 -19.20 6.07 -11.67
C MET A 298 -18.96 4.55 -11.69
N GLN A 299 -18.95 3.94 -12.88
CA GLN A 299 -18.60 2.53 -13.07
C GLN A 299 -17.15 2.24 -12.68
N ALA A 300 -16.21 3.11 -13.06
CA ALA A 300 -14.79 2.94 -12.77
C ALA A 300 -14.49 2.99 -11.27
N ILE A 301 -15.23 3.80 -10.51
CA ILE A 301 -15.13 3.87 -9.04
C ILE A 301 -16.07 2.90 -8.31
N ASN A 302 -16.72 1.98 -9.03
CA ASN A 302 -17.67 1.00 -8.50
C ASN A 302 -18.85 1.62 -7.70
N GLN A 303 -19.29 2.82 -8.04
CA GLN A 303 -20.41 3.48 -7.38
C GLN A 303 -21.70 3.36 -8.21
N LYS A 304 -22.72 2.71 -7.65
CA LYS A 304 -24.00 2.45 -8.36
C LYS A 304 -24.86 3.70 -8.53
N ALA A 305 -24.81 4.64 -7.59
CA ALA A 305 -25.55 5.89 -7.62
C ALA A 305 -24.86 6.97 -6.77
N PRO A 306 -24.97 8.27 -7.12
CA PRO A 306 -24.49 9.36 -6.28
C PRO A 306 -25.15 9.36 -4.91
N GLU A 307 -24.39 9.65 -3.85
CA GLU A 307 -24.98 9.96 -2.55
C GLU A 307 -25.61 11.35 -2.58
N ILE A 308 -26.71 11.57 -1.86
CA ILE A 308 -27.35 12.90 -1.80
C ILE A 308 -26.81 13.62 -0.57
N ALA A 309 -26.25 14.81 -0.75
CA ALA A 309 -25.86 15.66 0.37
C ALA A 309 -27.10 15.99 1.22
N TRP A 310 -26.99 15.75 2.53
CA TRP A 310 -28.05 16.05 3.50
C TRP A 310 -28.58 17.47 3.31
N LYS A 311 -29.90 17.62 3.42
CA LYS A 311 -30.58 18.91 3.32
C LYS A 311 -30.48 19.69 4.63
#